data_AF-A0A1Q3D7H4-F1
#
_entry.id   AF-A0A1Q3D7H4-F1
#
_cell.length_a   1.000
_cell.length_b   1.000
_cell.length_c   1.000
_cell.angle_alpha   90.00
_cell.angle_beta   90.00
_cell.angle_gamma   90.00
#
_symmetry.space_group_name_H-M   'P 1'
#
loop_
_entity.id
_entity.type
_entity.pdbx_description
1 polymer ?
#
loop_
_entity_poly.entity_id
_entity_poly.type
_entity_poly.pdbx_seq_one_letter_code
_entity_poly.pdbx_strand_id
1 'polypeptide(L)'
;PLFDGNNYSHWKAKMTIFIQSLDYNLWDLIVDRPHLPSIRDENGESIPKARNTVQLNAKAKHVIICAINSSEFNRVCSCISTKEMWDRVEVTYKGTNQVKDAKISMLVHDYELFSMNEDEDIKSMFTRFTNIVNALKLLDKTYSNSELVRKIFR
;
A
#
# COMPACT_ATOMS: atom_id res chain seq x y z
N PRO A 1 1.21 11.54 12.84
CA PRO A 1 1.24 10.13 13.29
C PRO A 1 2.59 9.52 12.96
N LEU A 2 3.31 8.91 13.91
CA LEU A 2 4.62 8.31 13.61
C LEU A 2 4.46 6.95 12.94
N PHE A 3 5.29 6.67 11.93
CA PHE A 3 5.39 5.41 11.21
C PHE A 3 6.74 4.76 11.50
N ASP A 4 6.70 3.50 11.90
CA ASP A 4 7.87 2.70 12.21
C ASP A 4 8.07 1.52 11.24
N GLY A 5 7.23 1.41 10.20
CA GLY A 5 7.19 0.28 9.27
C GLY A 5 6.09 -0.74 9.58
N ASN A 6 5.40 -0.64 10.72
CA ASN A 6 4.34 -1.58 11.10
C ASN A 6 2.94 -1.00 10.90
N ASN A 7 1.95 -1.89 10.72
CA ASN A 7 0.53 -1.54 10.65
C ASN A 7 0.22 -0.40 9.66
N TYR A 8 0.79 -0.49 8.45
CA TYR A 8 0.72 0.55 7.43
C TYR A 8 -0.71 1.03 7.14
N SER A 9 -1.69 0.12 7.04
CA SER A 9 -3.09 0.49 6.79
C SER A 9 -3.64 1.46 7.84
N HIS A 10 -3.33 1.23 9.12
CA HIS A 10 -3.73 2.11 10.21
C HIS A 10 -2.99 3.44 10.18
N TRP A 11 -1.67 3.41 9.95
CA TRP A 11 -0.89 4.64 9.82
C TRP A 11 -1.38 5.49 8.65
N LYS A 12 -1.60 4.88 7.48
CA LYS A 12 -2.09 5.55 6.27
C LYS A 12 -3.40 6.28 6.55
N ALA A 13 -4.37 5.59 7.14
CA ALA A 13 -5.66 6.20 7.49
C ALA A 13 -5.50 7.43 8.40
N LYS A 14 -4.71 7.31 9.48
CA LYS A 14 -4.44 8.43 10.38
C LYS A 14 -3.69 9.58 9.70
N MET A 15 -2.72 9.25 8.86
CA MET A 15 -1.87 10.23 8.20
C MET A 15 -2.64 11.01 7.12
N THR A 16 -3.50 10.34 6.35
CA THR A 16 -4.41 10.98 5.39
C THR A 16 -5.29 12.00 6.10
N ILE A 17 -5.97 11.61 7.19
CA ILE A 17 -6.82 12.53 7.96
C ILE A 17 -6.02 13.72 8.50
N PHE A 18 -4.82 13.47 9.03
CA PHE A 18 -3.94 14.51 9.55
C PHE A 18 -3.51 15.53 8.49
N ILE A 19 -3.13 15.07 7.29
CA ILE A 19 -2.75 15.97 6.19
C ILE A 19 -3.96 16.80 5.73
N GLN A 20 -5.11 16.15 5.54
CA GLN A 20 -6.36 16.81 5.16
C GLN A 20 -6.79 17.87 6.19
N SER A 21 -6.61 17.59 7.49
CA SER A 21 -6.94 18.56 8.54
C SER A 21 -5.95 19.73 8.64
N LEU A 22 -4.72 19.57 8.14
CA LEU A 22 -3.74 20.65 8.08
C LEU A 22 -4.03 21.62 6.93
N ASP A 23 -4.28 21.09 5.74
CA ASP A 23 -4.60 21.84 4.52
C ASP A 23 -4.91 20.84 3.39
N TYR A 24 -6.13 20.87 2.86
CA TYR A 24 -6.54 19.97 1.77
C TYR A 24 -5.69 20.14 0.50
N ASN A 25 -5.14 21.32 0.23
CA ASN A 25 -4.25 21.53 -0.91
C ASN A 25 -2.95 20.71 -0.79
N LEU A 26 -2.54 20.34 0.44
CA LEU A 26 -1.41 19.42 0.63
C LEU A 26 -1.79 18.00 0.25
N TRP A 27 -3.01 17.57 0.55
CA TRP A 27 -3.52 16.26 0.17
C TRP A 27 -3.62 16.14 -1.36
N ASP A 28 -4.23 17.12 -2.02
CA ASP A 28 -4.36 17.15 -3.48
C ASP A 28 -2.98 17.11 -4.16
N LEU A 29 -1.99 17.84 -3.62
CA LEU A 29 -0.63 17.80 -4.13
C LEU A 29 0.03 16.42 -4.00
N ILE A 30 -0.25 15.69 -2.92
CA ILE A 30 0.31 14.35 -2.66
C ILE A 30 -0.33 13.28 -3.58
N VAL A 31 -1.63 13.39 -3.86
CA VAL A 31 -2.34 12.39 -4.67
C VAL A 31 -2.18 12.65 -6.17
N ASP A 32 -2.37 13.90 -6.61
CA ASP A 32 -2.65 14.20 -8.03
C ASP A 32 -1.46 14.73 -8.84
N ARG A 33 -0.37 15.20 -8.21
CA ARG A 33 0.74 15.86 -8.95
C ARG A 33 2.01 15.01 -9.02
N PRO A 34 2.19 14.19 -10.07
CA PRO A 34 3.27 13.19 -10.17
C PRO A 34 4.67 13.81 -10.13
N HIS A 35 4.83 15.04 -10.63
CA HIS A 35 6.16 15.61 -10.75
C HIS A 35 6.19 17.11 -10.44
N LEU A 36 7.34 17.53 -9.91
CA LEU A 36 7.80 18.91 -9.94
C LEU A 36 9.01 19.06 -10.89
N PRO A 37 8.88 18.94 -12.23
CA PRO A 37 9.82 19.51 -13.19
C PRO A 37 9.25 20.87 -13.65
N SER A 38 10.09 21.74 -14.19
CA SER A 38 9.61 22.93 -14.90
C SER A 38 8.60 22.52 -15.96
N ILE A 39 7.43 23.15 -15.98
CA ILE A 39 6.53 23.03 -17.12
C ILE A 39 7.29 23.71 -18.26
N ARG A 40 7.66 22.94 -19.29
CA ARG A 40 8.14 23.53 -20.53
C ARG A 40 6.92 23.97 -21.30
N ASP A 41 6.90 25.20 -21.79
CA ASP A 41 5.87 25.65 -22.71
C ASP A 41 5.99 24.88 -24.05
N GLU A 42 5.05 25.14 -24.95
CA GLU A 42 5.04 24.61 -26.32
C GLU A 42 6.31 24.95 -27.14
N ASN A 43 7.12 25.90 -26.66
CA ASN A 43 8.39 26.32 -27.24
C ASN A 43 9.62 25.72 -26.52
N GLY A 44 9.43 24.92 -25.47
CA GLY A 44 10.51 24.33 -24.68
C GLY A 44 11.08 25.23 -23.58
N GLU A 45 10.55 26.43 -23.38
CA GLU A 45 10.95 27.41 -22.37
C GLU A 45 10.43 27.01 -20.98
N SER A 46 11.28 27.16 -19.96
CA SER A 46 10.94 26.80 -18.59
C SER A 46 10.01 27.84 -17.95
N ILE A 47 8.71 27.54 -17.85
CA ILE A 47 7.76 28.41 -17.13
C ILE A 47 8.13 28.45 -15.64
N PRO A 48 8.34 29.65 -15.05
CA PRO A 48 8.57 29.78 -13.62
C PRO A 48 7.37 29.21 -12.85
N LYS A 49 7.63 28.19 -12.02
CA LYS A 49 6.58 27.59 -11.19
C LYS A 49 5.97 28.65 -10.27
N ALA A 50 4.66 28.58 -10.07
CA ALA A 50 4.02 29.35 -9.03
C ALA A 50 4.69 29.04 -7.68
N ARG A 51 5.29 30.06 -7.05
CA ARG A 51 6.01 29.97 -5.77
C ARG A 51 5.25 29.16 -4.71
N ASN A 52 3.92 29.31 -4.72
CA ASN A 52 3.00 28.58 -3.85
C ASN A 52 3.12 27.05 -3.98
N THR A 53 3.30 26.50 -5.18
CA THR A 53 3.39 25.03 -5.38
C THR A 53 4.68 24.47 -4.78
N VAL A 54 5.79 25.20 -4.92
CA VAL A 54 7.09 24.79 -4.34
C VAL A 54 7.02 24.81 -2.81
N GLN A 55 6.40 25.85 -2.24
CA GLN A 55 6.20 25.99 -0.81
C GLN A 55 5.29 24.89 -0.24
N LEU A 56 4.17 24.58 -0.92
CA LEU A 56 3.27 23.50 -0.52
C LEU A 56 3.97 22.14 -0.53
N ASN A 57 4.75 21.83 -1.57
CA ASN A 57 5.53 20.59 -1.60
C ASN A 57 6.59 20.53 -0.49
N ALA A 58 7.30 21.63 -0.20
CA ALA A 58 8.24 21.66 0.92
C ALA A 58 7.54 21.40 2.27
N LYS A 59 6.38 22.02 2.51
CA LYS A 59 5.55 21.80 3.69
C LYS A 59 5.07 20.35 3.78
N ALA A 60 4.62 19.78 2.67
CA ALA A 60 4.16 18.39 2.60
C ALA A 60 5.32 17.40 2.85
N LYS A 61 6.51 17.64 2.29
CA LYS A 61 7.72 16.84 2.59
C LYS A 61 8.04 16.85 4.07
N HIS A 62 8.03 18.02 4.70
CA HIS A 62 8.29 18.16 6.13
C HIS A 62 7.30 17.33 6.96
N VAL A 63 6.00 17.38 6.62
CA VAL A 63 4.97 16.57 7.29
C VAL A 63 5.27 15.07 7.19
N ILE A 64 5.66 14.56 6.01
CA ILE A 64 6.02 13.15 5.84
C ILE A 64 7.29 12.79 6.63
N ILE A 65 8.35 13.58 6.54
CA ILE A 65 9.63 13.31 7.22
C ILE A 65 9.45 13.27 8.75
N CYS A 66 8.67 14.19 9.33
CA CYS A 66 8.39 14.18 10.77
C CYS A 66 7.50 13.02 11.23
N ALA A 67 6.83 12.35 10.29
CA ALA A 67 5.90 11.27 10.56
C ALA A 67 6.50 9.88 10.35
N ILE A 68 7.79 9.77 10.05
CA ILE A 68 8.47 8.50 9.79
C ILE A 68 9.75 8.37 10.64
N ASN A 69 10.14 7.14 10.98
CA ASN A 69 11.39 6.89 11.69
C ASN A 69 12.62 6.94 10.76
N SER A 70 13.83 6.76 11.32
CA SER A 70 15.07 6.82 10.55
C SER A 70 15.20 5.75 9.45
N SER A 71 14.67 4.54 9.68
CA SER A 71 14.65 3.48 8.64
C SER A 71 13.82 3.92 7.45
N GLU A 72 12.63 4.44 7.72
CA GLU A 72 11.68 4.87 6.70
C GLU A 72 12.14 6.13 5.97
N PHE A 73 12.79 7.05 6.69
CA PHE A 73 13.43 8.22 6.10
C PHE A 73 14.43 7.82 5.01
N ASN A 74 15.31 6.86 5.28
CA ASN A 74 16.33 6.42 4.32
C ASN A 74 15.72 5.87 3.01
N ARG A 75 14.47 5.38 3.03
CA ARG A 75 13.79 4.86 1.84
C ARG A 75 13.24 5.97 0.93
N VAL A 76 12.94 7.14 1.49
CA VAL A 76 12.25 8.24 0.80
C VAL A 76 13.09 9.51 0.67
N CYS A 77 14.27 9.57 1.30
CA CYS A 77 15.10 10.78 1.33
C CYS A 77 15.60 11.22 -0.05
N SER A 78 15.72 10.29 -1.01
CA SER A 78 16.09 10.56 -2.40
C SER A 78 14.94 11.08 -3.27
N CYS A 79 13.69 11.07 -2.77
CA CYS A 79 12.52 11.48 -3.54
C CYS A 79 12.51 12.99 -3.83
N ILE A 80 12.17 13.34 -5.06
CA ILE A 80 12.13 14.71 -5.56
C ILE A 80 10.85 15.42 -5.14
N SER A 81 9.71 14.74 -5.10
CA SER A 81 8.41 15.30 -4.68
C SER A 81 7.83 14.59 -3.45
N THR A 82 6.89 15.23 -2.74
CA THR A 82 6.18 14.57 -1.64
C THR A 82 5.32 13.41 -2.15
N LYS A 83 4.74 13.54 -3.35
CA LYS A 83 4.02 12.44 -3.99
C LYS A 83 4.92 11.22 -4.16
N GLU A 84 6.13 11.40 -4.67
CA GLU A 84 7.08 10.30 -4.83
C GLU A 84 7.44 9.66 -3.47
N MET A 85 7.57 10.45 -2.40
CA MET A 85 7.74 9.91 -1.04
C MET A 85 6.53 9.07 -0.62
N TRP A 86 5.31 9.59 -0.79
CA TRP A 86 4.08 8.90 -0.43
C TRP A 86 3.89 7.60 -1.22
N ASP A 87 4.06 7.65 -2.54
CA ASP A 87 3.95 6.50 -3.44
C ASP A 87 5.01 5.44 -3.10
N ARG A 88 6.24 5.84 -2.74
CA ARG A 88 7.30 4.93 -2.27
C ARG A 88 6.88 4.18 -1.01
N VAL A 89 6.31 4.87 -0.02
CA VAL A 89 5.79 4.24 1.21
C VAL A 89 4.61 3.33 0.87
N GLU A 90 3.69 3.75 0.01
CA GLU A 90 2.56 2.92 -0.39
C GLU A 90 3.01 1.64 -1.09
N VAL A 91 3.87 1.72 -2.10
CA VAL A 91 4.40 0.55 -2.81
C VAL A 91 5.15 -0.39 -1.86
N THR A 92 5.94 0.15 -0.93
CA THR A 92 6.73 -0.65 0.02
C THR A 92 5.85 -1.49 0.94
N TYR A 93 4.78 -0.90 1.49
CA TYR A 93 4.04 -1.51 2.59
C TYR A 93 2.69 -2.11 2.21
N LYS A 94 2.08 -1.63 1.13
CA LYS A 94 0.95 -2.29 0.50
C LYS A 94 1.40 -3.46 -0.39
N GLY A 95 2.67 -3.44 -0.82
CA GLY A 95 3.19 -4.26 -1.90
C GLY A 95 2.84 -3.67 -3.28
N THR A 96 3.57 -4.08 -4.32
CA THR A 96 3.13 -3.87 -5.70
C THR A 96 1.95 -4.81 -6.00
N ASN A 97 1.14 -4.50 -7.02
CA ASN A 97 0.14 -5.44 -7.53
C ASN A 97 0.77 -6.81 -7.83
N GLN A 98 2.01 -6.84 -8.33
CA GLN A 98 2.75 -8.08 -8.61
C GLN A 98 3.01 -8.94 -7.35
N VAL A 99 3.35 -8.32 -6.21
CA VAL A 99 3.52 -9.06 -4.94
C VAL A 99 2.17 -9.53 -4.40
N LYS A 100 1.11 -8.71 -4.53
CA LYS A 100 -0.26 -9.12 -4.20
C LYS A 100 -0.68 -10.31 -5.06
N ASP A 101 -0.45 -10.25 -6.36
CA ASP A 101 -0.81 -11.28 -7.34
C ASP A 101 0.00 -12.56 -7.13
N ALA A 102 1.30 -12.46 -6.82
CA ALA A 102 2.13 -13.62 -6.46
C ALA A 102 1.61 -14.29 -5.19
N LYS A 103 1.27 -13.52 -4.16
CA LYS A 103 0.69 -14.04 -2.91
C LYS A 103 -0.69 -14.68 -3.13
N ILE A 104 -1.54 -14.06 -3.94
CA ILE A 104 -2.83 -14.65 -4.36
C ILE A 104 -2.56 -15.97 -5.09
N SER A 105 -1.63 -15.99 -6.05
CA SER A 105 -1.32 -17.18 -6.85
C SER A 105 -0.81 -18.35 -5.99
N MET A 106 0.08 -18.07 -5.03
CA MET A 106 0.53 -19.08 -4.05
C MET A 106 -0.61 -19.61 -3.20
N LEU A 107 -1.45 -18.73 -2.65
CA LEU A 107 -2.59 -19.15 -1.82
C LEU A 107 -3.67 -19.88 -2.62
N VAL A 108 -3.89 -19.51 -3.88
CA VAL A 108 -4.78 -20.23 -4.81
C VAL A 108 -4.22 -21.61 -5.08
N HIS A 109 -2.91 -21.74 -5.30
CA HIS A 109 -2.25 -23.03 -5.47
C HIS A 109 -2.39 -23.92 -4.22
N ASP A 110 -2.12 -23.37 -3.04
CA ASP A 110 -2.30 -24.08 -1.77
C ASP A 110 -3.77 -24.49 -1.56
N TYR A 111 -4.72 -23.63 -1.93
CA TYR A 111 -6.14 -23.94 -1.91
C TYR A 111 -6.48 -25.06 -2.90
N GLU A 112 -5.99 -25.02 -4.14
CA GLU A 112 -6.27 -26.01 -5.18
C GLU A 112 -5.68 -27.38 -4.86
N LEU A 113 -4.50 -27.42 -4.25
CA LEU A 113 -3.85 -28.65 -3.80
C LEU A 113 -4.26 -29.09 -2.40
N PHE A 114 -5.11 -28.32 -1.72
CA PHE A 114 -5.53 -28.64 -0.35
C PHE A 114 -6.13 -30.04 -0.29
N SER A 115 -5.58 -30.84 0.63
CA SER A 115 -6.01 -32.17 1.01
C SER A 115 -5.68 -32.39 2.49
N MET A 116 -6.41 -33.29 3.13
CA MET A 116 -6.12 -33.71 4.50
C MET A 116 -4.85 -34.58 4.51
N ASN A 117 -3.91 -34.29 5.41
CA ASN A 117 -2.71 -35.11 5.54
C ASN A 117 -3.01 -36.41 6.31
N GLU A 118 -2.17 -37.44 6.15
CA GLU A 118 -2.38 -38.76 6.76
C GLU A 118 -2.46 -38.73 8.30
N ASP A 119 -1.64 -37.90 8.95
CA ASP A 119 -1.58 -37.78 10.42
C ASP A 119 -2.28 -36.52 10.97
N GLU A 120 -3.04 -35.81 10.13
CA GLU A 120 -3.72 -34.58 10.54
C GLU A 120 -5.11 -34.90 11.11
N ASP A 121 -5.45 -34.34 12.28
CA ASP A 121 -6.81 -34.44 12.79
C ASP A 121 -7.75 -33.45 12.08
N ILE A 122 -9.06 -33.74 12.11
CA ILE A 122 -10.09 -32.94 11.42
C ILE A 122 -10.03 -31.46 11.84
N LYS A 123 -9.83 -31.15 13.12
CA LYS A 123 -9.81 -29.76 13.62
C LYS A 123 -8.58 -29.03 13.08
N SER A 124 -7.43 -29.69 13.07
CA SER A 124 -6.20 -29.15 12.47
C SER A 124 -6.38 -28.88 10.97
N MET A 125 -6.95 -29.82 10.23
CA MET A 125 -7.27 -29.68 8.81
C MET A 125 -8.17 -28.46 8.54
N PHE A 126 -9.28 -28.33 9.26
CA PHE A 126 -10.19 -27.18 9.13
C PHE A 126 -9.50 -25.85 9.45
N THR A 127 -8.58 -25.85 10.42
CA THR A 127 -7.81 -24.65 10.78
C THR A 127 -6.90 -24.23 9.62
N ARG A 128 -6.15 -25.17 9.01
CA ARG A 128 -5.31 -24.87 7.83
C ARG A 128 -6.16 -24.36 6.66
N PHE A 129 -7.26 -25.03 6.35
CA PHE A 129 -8.17 -24.63 5.28
C PHE A 129 -8.70 -23.21 5.51
N THR A 130 -9.19 -22.93 6.72
CA THR A 130 -9.75 -21.63 7.09
C THR A 130 -8.70 -20.52 7.01
N ASN A 131 -7.44 -20.81 7.38
CA ASN A 131 -6.35 -19.86 7.25
C ASN A 131 -6.09 -19.46 5.80
N ILE A 132 -6.07 -20.43 4.87
CA ILE A 132 -5.90 -20.17 3.43
C ILE A 132 -7.07 -19.31 2.90
N VAL A 133 -8.30 -19.70 3.19
CA VAL A 133 -9.51 -19.01 2.72
C VAL A 133 -9.59 -17.58 3.27
N ASN A 134 -9.27 -17.37 4.54
CA ASN A 134 -9.26 -16.05 5.14
C ASN A 134 -8.16 -15.16 4.55
N ALA A 135 -6.96 -15.72 4.32
CA ALA A 135 -5.88 -14.99 3.67
C ALA A 135 -6.25 -14.55 2.25
N LEU A 136 -6.92 -15.41 1.47
CA LEU A 136 -7.44 -15.06 0.14
C LEU A 136 -8.52 -13.99 0.22
N LYS A 137 -9.45 -14.10 1.19
CA LYS A 137 -10.51 -13.11 1.41
C LYS A 137 -9.96 -11.72 1.74
N LEU A 138 -8.90 -11.63 2.55
CA LEU A 138 -8.20 -10.38 2.86
C LEU A 138 -7.53 -9.74 1.62
N LEU A 139 -7.31 -10.52 0.55
CA LEU A 139 -6.75 -10.07 -0.72
C LEU A 139 -7.83 -9.89 -1.79
N ASP A 140 -9.10 -9.81 -1.41
CA ASP A 140 -10.28 -9.65 -2.26
C ASP A 140 -10.57 -10.87 -3.18
N LYS A 141 -9.98 -12.04 -2.91
CA LYS A 141 -10.29 -13.30 -3.58
C LYS A 141 -11.20 -14.14 -2.70
N THR A 142 -12.45 -14.33 -3.12
CA THR A 142 -13.46 -15.06 -2.33
C THR A 142 -14.00 -16.26 -3.09
N TYR A 143 -14.46 -17.25 -2.34
CA TYR A 143 -15.15 -18.44 -2.85
C TYR A 143 -16.52 -18.54 -2.19
N SER A 144 -17.50 -19.07 -2.93
CA SER A 144 -18.81 -19.39 -2.41
C SER A 144 -18.74 -20.54 -1.39
N ASN A 145 -19.70 -20.59 -0.47
CA ASN A 145 -19.81 -21.69 0.49
C ASN A 145 -19.88 -23.06 -0.22
N SER A 146 -20.53 -23.15 -1.38
CA SER A 146 -20.58 -24.38 -2.18
C SER A 146 -19.22 -24.82 -2.71
N GLU A 147 -18.37 -23.88 -3.13
CA GLU A 147 -17.00 -24.19 -3.58
C GLU A 147 -16.13 -24.65 -2.41
N LEU A 148 -16.23 -23.96 -1.26
CA LEU A 148 -15.50 -24.33 -0.05
C LEU A 148 -15.86 -25.73 0.44
N VAL A 149 -17.16 -26.03 0.54
CA VAL A 149 -17.66 -27.35 0.95
C VAL A 149 -17.18 -28.43 -0.02
N ARG A 150 -17.32 -28.21 -1.33
CA ARG A 150 -16.83 -29.17 -2.34
C ARG A 150 -15.33 -29.40 -2.24
N LYS A 151 -14.54 -28.40 -1.83
CA LYS A 151 -13.10 -28.52 -1.74
C LYS A 151 -12.64 -29.31 -0.52
N ILE A 152 -13.34 -29.20 0.61
CA ILE A 152 -13.04 -29.97 1.83
C ILE A 152 -13.34 -31.46 1.64
N PHE A 153 -14.37 -31.79 0.86
CA PHE A 153 -14.80 -33.17 0.60
C PHE A 153 -14.19 -33.80 -0.66
N ARG A 154 -13.21 -33.14 -1.30
CA ARG A 154 -12.48 -33.64 -2.47
C ARG A 154 -11.10 -34.12 -2.08
#